data_AF-A0A1F8ZRX3-F1
#
_entry.id   AF-A0A1F8ZRX3-F1
#
_cell.length_a   1.000
_cell.length_b   1.000
_cell.length_c   1.000
_cell.angle_alpha   90.00
_cell.angle_beta   90.00
_cell.angle_gamma   90.00
#
_symmetry.space_group_name_H-M   'P 1'
#
loop_
_entity.id
_entity.type
_entity.pdbx_description
1 polymer ?
#
loop_
_entity_poly.entity_id
_entity_poly.type
_entity_poly.pdbx_seq_one_letter_code
_entity_poly.pdbx_strand_id
1 'polypeptide(L)' 'MLSAGSDGSDGPTSAAGAFTDGGTISRARALGLDPYRALRNNDSYNFFSRLGELFCPGPTGTNVLDFKIVLLY' A
#
# COMPACT_ATOMS: atom_id res chain seq x y z
N MET A 1 -9.07 1.07 -3.87
CA MET A 1 -8.04 1.20 -4.91
C MET A 1 -6.89 0.27 -4.57
N LEU A 2 -6.23 -0.29 -5.57
CA LEU A 2 -4.91 -0.92 -5.47
C LEU A 2 -3.93 -0.05 -6.25
N SER A 3 -2.75 0.20 -5.70
CA SER A 3 -1.58 0.68 -6.44
C SER A 3 -0.47 -0.35 -6.25
N ALA A 4 0.14 -0.81 -7.34
CA ALA A 4 1.20 -1.82 -7.26
C ALA A 4 2.21 -1.74 -8.42
N GLY A 5 3.46 -2.06 -8.11
CA GLY A 5 4.52 -2.37 -9.07
C GLY A 5 4.30 -3.74 -9.70
N SER A 6 4.40 -3.83 -11.02
CA SER A 6 4.21 -5.10 -11.74
C SER A 6 5.32 -6.13 -11.49
N ASP A 7 6.47 -5.71 -10.98
CA ASP A 7 7.60 -6.58 -10.62
C ASP A 7 7.43 -7.31 -9.28
N GLY A 8 6.38 -6.96 -8.52
CA GLY A 8 6.09 -7.55 -7.22
C GLY A 8 6.76 -6.83 -6.05
N SER A 9 7.38 -5.67 -6.30
CA SER A 9 8.04 -4.85 -5.28
C SER A 9 7.71 -3.36 -5.41
N ASP A 10 7.81 -2.62 -4.31
CA ASP A 10 7.70 -1.17 -4.22
C ASP A 10 8.76 -0.67 -3.22
N GLY A 11 9.71 0.10 -3.74
CA GLY A 11 10.89 0.52 -2.98
C GLY A 11 11.70 -0.66 -2.41
N PRO A 12 12.49 -0.43 -1.33
CA PRO A 12 13.27 -1.48 -0.67
C PRO A 12 12.39 -2.30 0.30
N THR A 13 11.27 -2.85 -0.18
CA THR A 13 10.30 -3.57 0.66
C THR A 13 9.87 -4.90 0.03
N SER A 14 9.19 -5.75 0.82
CA SER A 14 8.61 -7.01 0.32
C SER A 14 7.21 -6.87 -0.27
N ALA A 15 6.64 -5.65 -0.29
CA ALA A 15 5.33 -5.39 -0.85
C ALA A 15 5.46 -4.85 -2.27
N ALA A 16 4.53 -5.21 -3.14
CA ALA A 16 4.36 -4.59 -4.46
C ALA A 16 3.63 -3.24 -4.38
N GLY A 17 2.98 -2.97 -3.24
CA GLY A 17 2.17 -1.78 -3.00
C GLY A 17 1.12 -2.04 -1.93
N ALA A 18 -0.04 -1.40 -2.01
CA ALA A 18 -1.09 -1.53 -0.99
C ALA A 18 -2.51 -1.37 -1.55
N PHE A 19 -3.46 -2.00 -0.86
CA PHE A 19 -4.89 -1.77 -1.02
C PHE A 19 -5.35 -0.61 -0.16
N THR A 20 -6.36 0.12 -0.61
CA THR A 20 -7.07 1.14 0.16
C THR A 20 -8.56 1.12 -0.15
N ASP A 21 -9.39 1.52 0.81
CA ASP A 21 -10.81 1.79 0.59
C ASP A 21 -11.26 3.03 1.37
N GLY A 22 -12.55 3.38 1.26
CA GLY A 22 -13.12 4.55 1.95
C GLY A 22 -13.01 4.51 3.47
N GLY A 23 -12.77 3.35 4.07
CA GLY A 23 -12.58 3.14 5.50
C GLY A 23 -11.12 3.07 5.96
N THR A 24 -10.13 3.02 5.05
CA THR A 24 -8.69 2.91 5.40
C THR A 24 -8.26 3.95 6.44
N ILE A 25 -8.64 5.22 6.25
CA ILE A 25 -8.25 6.30 7.19
C ILE A 25 -8.92 6.13 8.55
N SER A 26 -10.18 5.69 8.59
CA SER A 26 -10.89 5.44 9.85
C SER A 26 -10.24 4.29 10.63
N ARG A 27 -9.87 3.19 9.95
CA ARG A 27 -9.13 2.07 10.55
C ARG A 27 -7.76 2.50 11.07
N ALA A 28 -7.04 3.31 10.30
CA ALA A 28 -5.75 3.87 10.70
C ALA A 28 -5.86 4.67 12.00
N ARG A 29 -6.83 5.59 12.07
CA ARG A 29 -7.06 6.42 13.26
C ARG A 29 -7.47 5.57 14.47
N ALA A 30 -8.29 4.53 14.27
CA ALA A 30 -8.67 3.62 15.35
C ALA A 30 -7.46 2.85 15.94
N LEU A 31 -6.41 2.64 15.14
CA LEU A 31 -5.13 2.07 15.56
C LEU A 31 -4.12 3.12 16.07
N GLY A 32 -4.52 4.38 16.21
CA GLY A 32 -3.65 5.47 16.63
C GLY A 32 -2.60 5.88 15.59
N LEU A 33 -2.81 5.52 14.31
CA LEU A 33 -1.93 5.89 13.21
C LEU A 33 -2.35 7.24 12.61
N ASP A 34 -1.37 8.07 12.28
CA ASP A 34 -1.56 9.33 11.58
C ASP A 34 -1.08 9.18 10.12
N PRO A 35 -2.00 9.21 9.13
CA PRO A 35 -1.64 9.08 7.72
C PRO A 35 -0.78 10.24 7.20
N TYR A 36 -0.97 11.46 7.73
CA TYR A 36 -0.19 12.61 7.30
C TYR A 36 1.24 12.55 7.84
N ARG A 37 1.41 12.07 9.08
CA ARG A 37 2.73 11.82 9.65
C ARG A 37 3.46 10.72 8.87
N ALA A 38 2.79 9.61 8.56
CA ALA A 38 3.38 8.53 7.78
C ALA A 38 3.84 9.03 6.40
N LEU A 39 2.99 9.79 5.70
CA LEU A 39 3.32 10.37 4.40
C LEU A 39 4.52 11.34 4.50
N ARG A 40 4.51 12.26 5.48
CA ARG A 40 5.61 13.23 5.68
C ARG A 40 6.95 12.55 5.94
N ASN A 41 6.93 11.39 6.58
CA ASN A 41 8.11 10.63 6.92
C ASN A 41 8.53 9.61 5.84
N ASN A 42 7.82 9.56 4.70
CA ASN A 42 7.98 8.51 3.68
C ASN A 42 7.85 7.09 4.26
N ASP A 43 6.96 6.91 5.24
CA ASP A 43 6.79 5.70 6.02
C ASP A 43 5.47 4.97 5.68
N SER A 44 5.12 4.92 4.39
CA SER A 44 3.90 4.27 3.90
C SER A 44 3.90 2.76 4.17
N TYR A 45 5.05 2.10 4.07
CA TYR A 45 5.17 0.66 4.30
C TYR A 45 4.73 0.27 5.71
N ASN A 46 5.25 0.92 6.76
CA ASN A 46 4.86 0.60 8.14
C ASN A 46 3.41 0.99 8.43
N PHE A 47 2.92 2.08 7.83
CA PHE A 47 1.51 2.46 7.93
C PHE A 47 0.57 1.37 7.42
N PHE A 48 0.77 0.90 6.19
CA PHE A 48 -0.07 -0.15 5.59
C PHE A 48 0.18 -1.53 6.18
N SER A 49 1.41 -1.82 6.65
CA SER A 49 1.73 -3.06 7.37
C SER A 49 0.87 -3.21 8.63
N ARG A 50 0.75 -2.14 9.42
CA ARG A 50 -0.09 -2.14 10.64
C ARG A 50 -1.59 -2.27 10.36
N LEU A 51 -2.03 -1.90 9.16
CA LEU A 51 -3.41 -2.07 8.72
C LEU A 51 -3.69 -3.45 8.12
N GLY A 52 -2.64 -4.22 7.79
CA GLY A 52 -2.77 -5.46 7.02
C GLY A 52 -3.18 -5.22 5.56
N GLU A 53 -2.87 -4.04 5.02
CA GLU A 53 -3.32 -3.59 3.69
C GLU A 53 -2.22 -3.67 2.61
N LEU A 54 -1.05 -4.22 2.94
CA LEU A 54 0.02 -4.45 1.97
C LEU A 54 -0.37 -5.53 0.96
N PHE A 55 0.00 -5.30 -0.30
CA PHE A 55 -0.09 -6.30 -1.36
C PHE A 55 1.29 -6.94 -1.57
N CYS A 56 1.43 -8.20 -1.18
CA CYS A 56 2.71 -8.93 -1.22
C CYS A 56 2.62 -10.20 -2.10
N PRO A 57 2.52 -10.07 -3.44
CA PRO A 57 2.44 -11.22 -4.33
C PRO A 57 3.76 -12.00 -4.46
N GLY A 58 4.88 -11.42 -4.01
CA GLY A 58 6.22 -11.91 -4.31
C GLY A 58 6.70 -11.48 -5.71
N PRO A 59 7.94 -11.83 -6.09
CA PRO A 59 8.51 -11.44 -7.38
C PRO A 59 7.74 -12.07 -8.54
N THR A 60 7.34 -11.25 -9.51
CA THR A 60 6.54 -11.70 -10.66
C THR A 60 7.40 -12.13 -11.86
N GLY A 61 8.66 -11.71 -11.90
CA GLY A 61 9.59 -12.01 -13.00
C GLY A 61 9.44 -11.12 -14.24
N THR A 62 8.65 -10.04 -14.18
CA THR A 62 8.50 -9.06 -15.27
C THR A 62 8.35 -7.65 -14.71
N ASN A 63 8.67 -6.61 -15.49
CA ASN A 63 8.47 -5.22 -15.08
C ASN A 63 7.93 -4.39 -16.25
N VAL A 64 6.68 -3.95 -16.13
CA VAL A 64 5.99 -3.02 -17.03
C VAL A 64 5.52 -1.76 -16.28
N LEU A 65 6.30 -1.32 -15.28
CA LEU A 65 6.02 -0.20 -14.38
C LEU A 65 4.83 -0.48 -13.44
N ASP A 66 4.22 0.57 -12.92
CA ASP A 66 3.14 0.51 -11.94
C ASP A 66 1.77 0.51 -12.60
N PHE A 67 0.80 -0.12 -11.94
CA PHE A 67 -0.61 -0.03 -12.28
C PHE A 67 -1.45 0.39 -11.07
N LYS A 68 -2.60 1.00 -11.36
CA LYS A 68 -3.58 1.43 -10.36
C LYS A 68 -4.96 0.92 -10.78
N ILE A 69 -5.67 0.27 -9.85
CA ILE A 69 -7.01 -0.27 -10.07
C ILE A 69 -7.96 0.40 -9.09
N VAL A 70 -9.02 1.03 -9.60
CA VAL A 70 -10.11 1.60 -8.79
C VAL A 70 -11.38 0.86 -9.16
N LEU A 71 -12.04 0.28 -8.16
CA LEU A 71 -13.36 -0.33 -8.30
C LEU A 71 -14.39 0.61 -7.67
N LEU A 72 -15.46 0.90 -8.40
CA LEU A 72 -16.61 1.68 -7.96
C LEU A 72 -17.85 0.80 -8.08
N TYR A 73 -18.66 0.76 -7.03
CA TYR A 73 -19.91 0.00 -6.96
C TYR A 73 -20.93 0.75 -6.10
#